data_AF-A0A534HXA6-F1
#
_entry.id   AF-A0A534HXA6-F1
#
_cell.length_a   1.000
_cell.length_b   1.000
_cell.length_c   1.000
_cell.angle_alpha   90.00
_cell.angle_beta   90.00
_cell.angle_gamma   90.00
#
_symmetry.space_group_name_H-M   'P 1'
#
loop_
_entity.id
_entity.type
_entity.pdbx_description
1 polymer ?
#
loop_
_entity_poly.entity_id
_entity_poly.type
_entity_poly.pdbx_seq_one_letter_code
_entity_poly.pdbx_strand_id
1 'polypeptide(L)'
;MIEERSTLASLTTAEGQREMGLGHWNRAVRQWERGLEALKKVGDPADYVRSVINVAGFCLDHGDVEQAATLLREANGMAQKLAGNALIDVIEALKQRVDALGVRSSTARPET
;
A
#
# COMPACT_ATOMS: atom_id res chain seq x y z
N MET A 1 -2.68 20.62 -19.09
CA MET A 1 -1.87 20.43 -17.85
C MET A 1 -2.18 19.07 -17.21
N ILE A 2 -2.09 17.99 -17.98
CA ILE A 2 -2.33 16.60 -17.53
C ILE A 2 -1.03 15.80 -17.68
N GLU A 3 -0.26 16.07 -18.72
CA GLU A 3 1.02 15.43 -19.03
C GLU A 3 2.05 15.56 -17.91
N GLU A 4 2.11 16.71 -17.23
CA GLU A 4 3.07 16.94 -16.13
C GLU A 4 2.78 16.10 -14.88
N ARG A 5 1.51 15.70 -14.68
CA ARG A 5 1.10 14.84 -13.55
C ARG A 5 1.35 13.37 -13.84
N SER A 6 1.18 12.97 -15.10
CA SER A 6 1.48 11.61 -15.58
C SER A 6 2.99 11.32 -15.55
N THR A 7 3.81 12.31 -15.92
CA THR A 7 5.27 12.20 -15.81
C THR A 7 5.72 12.17 -14.36
N LEU A 8 5.14 12.99 -13.48
CA LEU A 8 5.45 12.93 -12.05
C LEU A 8 5.14 11.56 -11.46
N ALA A 9 3.95 11.02 -11.73
CA ALA A 9 3.52 9.71 -11.23
C ALA A 9 4.41 8.57 -11.74
N SER A 10 4.83 8.63 -13.01
CA SER A 10 5.76 7.64 -13.58
C SER A 10 7.15 7.74 -12.95
N LEU A 11 7.61 8.96 -12.67
CA LEU A 11 8.89 9.21 -12.01
C LEU A 11 8.91 8.68 -10.57
N THR A 12 7.86 8.96 -9.80
CA THR A 12 7.77 8.53 -8.39
C THR A 12 7.68 7.00 -8.27
N THR A 13 7.03 6.36 -9.24
CA THR A 13 6.92 4.89 -9.30
C THR A 13 8.28 4.25 -9.61
N ALA A 14 9.04 4.84 -10.54
CA ALA A 14 10.38 4.37 -10.90
C ALA A 14 11.43 4.65 -9.80
N GLU A 15 11.33 5.78 -9.10
CA GLU A 15 12.19 6.12 -7.95
C GLU A 15 11.91 5.24 -6.74
N GLY A 16 10.64 4.92 -6.49
CA GLY A 16 10.24 3.89 -5.55
C GLY A 16 10.93 2.56 -5.87
N GLN A 17 10.84 2.10 -7.12
CA GLN A 17 11.53 0.87 -7.57
C GLN A 17 13.06 0.90 -7.42
N ARG A 18 13.67 2.07 -7.57
CA ARG A 18 15.14 2.22 -7.42
C ARG A 18 15.60 2.17 -5.98
N GLU A 19 14.88 2.83 -5.07
CA GLU A 19 15.19 2.78 -3.63
C GLU A 19 14.88 1.40 -3.02
N MET A 20 13.89 0.69 -3.58
CA MET A 20 13.56 -0.71 -3.24
C MET A 20 14.71 -1.69 -3.54
N GLY A 21 15.56 -1.42 -4.53
CA GLY A 21 16.74 -2.24 -4.83
C GLY A 21 17.96 -2.01 -3.91
N LEU A 22 17.95 -0.94 -3.09
CA LEU A 22 19.13 -0.49 -2.33
C LEU A 22 19.05 -0.75 -0.81
N GLY A 23 17.97 -1.38 -0.32
CA GLY A 23 17.81 -1.69 1.11
C GLY A 23 17.46 -0.47 1.98
N HIS A 24 17.04 0.65 1.38
CA HIS A 24 16.66 1.88 2.07
C HIS A 24 15.17 1.93 2.46
N TRP A 25 14.70 0.87 3.12
CA TRP A 25 13.32 0.69 3.58
C TRP A 25 12.75 1.95 4.25
N ASN A 26 13.52 2.51 5.17
CA ASN A 26 13.14 3.69 5.93
C ASN A 26 12.96 4.97 5.08
N ARG A 27 13.64 5.09 3.94
CA ARG A 27 13.46 6.24 3.03
C ARG A 27 12.20 6.08 2.19
N ALA A 28 11.94 4.89 1.67
CA ALA A 28 10.73 4.60 0.89
C ALA A 28 9.47 4.82 1.74
N VAL A 29 9.44 4.28 2.96
CA VAL A 29 8.33 4.47 3.92
C VAL A 29 8.09 5.94 4.20
N ARG A 30 9.14 6.73 4.49
CA ARG A 30 8.99 8.18 4.72
C ARG A 30 8.46 8.93 3.50
N GLN A 31 8.85 8.54 2.30
CA GLN A 31 8.33 9.16 1.08
C GLN A 31 6.86 8.78 0.85
N TRP A 32 6.48 7.52 1.10
CA TRP A 32 5.10 7.08 1.03
C TRP A 32 4.22 7.76 2.07
N GLU A 33 4.66 7.87 3.33
CA GLU A 33 3.91 8.58 4.37
C GLU A 33 3.63 10.02 3.98
N ARG A 34 4.64 10.74 3.47
CA ARG A 34 4.48 12.13 2.99
C ARG A 34 3.55 12.22 1.78
N GLY A 35 3.66 11.30 0.83
CA GLY A 35 2.80 11.25 -0.35
C GLY A 35 1.35 10.93 -0.02
N LEU A 36 1.13 9.95 0.87
CA LEU A 36 -0.19 9.57 1.36
C LEU A 36 -0.82 10.70 2.20
N GLU A 37 -0.04 11.39 3.03
CA GLU A 37 -0.52 12.55 3.79
C GLU A 37 -0.93 13.70 2.86
N ALA A 38 -0.16 13.96 1.81
CA ALA A 38 -0.51 14.97 0.80
C ALA A 38 -1.79 14.58 0.04
N LEU A 39 -1.88 13.33 -0.44
CA LEU A 39 -3.08 12.81 -1.12
C LEU A 39 -4.31 12.85 -0.21
N LYS A 40 -4.15 12.58 1.09
CA LYS A 40 -5.24 12.65 2.08
C LYS A 40 -5.74 14.08 2.31
N LYS A 41 -4.88 15.10 2.16
CA LYS A 41 -5.24 16.50 2.39
C LYS A 41 -5.81 17.19 1.15
N VAL A 42 -5.27 16.89 -0.03
CA VAL A 42 -5.54 17.65 -1.27
C VAL A 42 -5.73 16.78 -2.53
N GLY A 43 -5.54 15.46 -2.43
CA GLY A 43 -5.67 14.53 -3.55
C GLY A 43 -7.08 13.98 -3.74
N ASP A 44 -7.27 13.27 -4.86
CA ASP A 44 -8.49 12.50 -5.09
C ASP A 44 -8.52 11.29 -4.14
N PRO A 45 -9.63 11.05 -3.42
CA PRO A 45 -9.76 9.88 -2.56
C PRO A 45 -9.47 8.54 -3.26
N ALA A 46 -9.78 8.40 -4.55
CA ALA A 46 -9.49 7.19 -5.32
C ALA A 46 -7.98 7.02 -5.56
N ASP A 47 -7.26 8.11 -5.81
CA ASP A 47 -5.81 8.08 -5.96
C ASP A 47 -5.11 7.77 -4.64
N TYR A 48 -5.62 8.32 -3.52
CA TYR A 48 -5.17 7.92 -2.19
C TYR A 48 -5.32 6.41 -1.97
N VAL A 49 -6.52 5.86 -2.21
CA VAL A 49 -6.79 4.42 -2.03
C VAL A 49 -5.85 3.57 -2.89
N ARG A 50 -5.62 3.96 -4.15
CA ARG A 50 -4.73 3.23 -5.06
C ARG A 50 -3.27 3.28 -4.61
N SER A 51 -2.80 4.42 -4.10
CA SER A 51 -1.48 4.52 -3.49
C SER A 51 -1.35 3.64 -2.25
N VAL A 52 -2.37 3.59 -1.38
CA VAL A 52 -2.37 2.73 -0.19
C VAL A 52 -2.30 1.25 -0.56
N ILE A 53 -3.06 0.81 -1.57
CA ILE A 53 -3.03 -0.57 -2.09
C ILE A 53 -1.60 -0.96 -2.50
N ASN A 54 -0.90 -0.08 -3.23
CA ASN A 54 0.46 -0.34 -3.69
C ASN A 54 1.46 -0.47 -2.52
N VAL A 55 1.36 0.43 -1.52
CA VAL A 55 2.22 0.38 -0.33
C VAL A 55 1.93 -0.88 0.50
N ALA A 56 0.66 -1.24 0.68
CA ALA A 56 0.28 -2.43 1.44
C ALA A 56 0.75 -3.73 0.76
N GLY A 57 0.63 -3.83 -0.56
CA GLY A 57 1.18 -4.98 -1.31
C GLY A 57 2.68 -5.11 -1.11
N PHE A 58 3.39 -3.98 -1.10
CA PHE A 58 4.83 -3.97 -0.89
C PHE A 58 5.25 -4.36 0.54
N CYS A 59 4.53 -3.86 1.57
CA CYS A 59 4.71 -4.27 2.96
C CYS A 59 4.52 -5.80 3.11
N LEU A 60 3.51 -6.38 2.45
CA LEU A 60 3.30 -7.83 2.46
C LEU A 60 4.46 -8.61 1.85
N ASP A 61 4.99 -8.14 0.72
CA ASP A 61 6.11 -8.80 0.03
C ASP A 61 7.40 -8.78 0.86
N HIS A 62 7.53 -7.84 1.82
CA HIS A 62 8.67 -7.72 2.73
C HIS A 62 8.40 -8.23 4.15
N GLY A 63 7.22 -8.80 4.41
CA GLY A 63 6.87 -9.41 5.70
C GLY A 63 6.30 -8.44 6.74
N ASP A 64 6.11 -7.16 6.42
CA ASP A 64 5.47 -6.15 7.27
C ASP A 64 3.92 -6.28 7.22
N VAL A 65 3.43 -7.45 7.62
CA VAL A 65 2.01 -7.83 7.54
C VAL A 65 1.11 -6.90 8.37
N GLU A 66 1.56 -6.50 9.56
CA GLU A 66 0.83 -5.58 10.46
C GLU A 66 0.58 -4.20 9.83
N GLN A 67 1.61 -3.65 9.17
CA GLN A 67 1.52 -2.36 8.52
C GLN A 67 0.57 -2.44 7.31
N ALA A 68 0.70 -3.49 6.50
CA ALA A 68 -0.20 -3.75 5.38
C ALA A 68 -1.67 -3.87 5.83
N ALA A 69 -1.93 -4.61 6.90
CA ALA A 69 -3.29 -4.78 7.45
C ALA A 69 -3.92 -3.45 7.85
N THR A 70 -3.15 -2.59 8.50
CA THR A 70 -3.60 -1.25 8.94
C THR A 70 -3.94 -0.36 7.74
N LEU A 71 -3.06 -0.33 6.75
CA LEU A 71 -3.23 0.43 5.51
C LEU A 71 -4.48 -0.04 4.72
N LEU A 72 -4.65 -1.35 4.54
CA LEU A 72 -5.79 -1.92 3.82
C LEU A 72 -7.13 -1.63 4.51
N ARG A 73 -7.15 -1.58 5.85
CA ARG A 73 -8.36 -1.22 6.61
C ARG A 73 -8.80 0.22 6.34
N GLU A 74 -7.85 1.15 6.31
CA GLU A 74 -8.12 2.56 5.98
C GLU A 74 -8.58 2.71 4.52
N ALA A 75 -7.87 2.08 3.58
CA ALA A 75 -8.25 2.09 2.16
C ALA A 75 -9.65 1.54 1.91
N ASN A 76 -10.03 0.44 2.57
CA ASN A 76 -11.35 -0.17 2.41
C ASN A 76 -12.47 0.80 2.81
N GLY A 77 -12.30 1.49 3.94
CA GLY A 77 -13.29 2.46 4.42
C GLY A 77 -13.50 3.63 3.46
N MET A 78 -12.46 4.06 2.75
CA MET A 78 -12.57 5.08 1.71
C MET A 78 -13.13 4.52 0.40
N ALA A 79 -12.67 3.36 -0.06
CA ALA A 79 -13.16 2.73 -1.28
C ALA A 79 -14.67 2.46 -1.24
N GLN A 80 -15.18 2.02 -0.08
CA GLN A 80 -16.62 1.85 0.18
C GLN A 80 -17.40 3.17 0.04
N LYS A 81 -16.87 4.28 0.55
CA LYS A 81 -17.49 5.61 0.41
C LYS A 81 -17.49 6.12 -1.02
N LEU A 82 -16.51 5.69 -1.82
CA LEU A 82 -16.36 6.10 -3.22
C LEU A 82 -17.14 5.20 -4.19
N ALA A 83 -17.83 4.16 -3.70
CA ALA A 83 -18.45 3.11 -4.51
C ALA A 83 -17.48 2.49 -5.55
N GLY A 84 -16.20 2.44 -5.21
CA GLY A 84 -15.13 1.96 -6.09
C GLY A 84 -14.99 0.44 -6.04
N ASN A 85 -15.93 -0.29 -6.64
CA ASN A 85 -15.99 -1.77 -6.58
C ASN A 85 -14.65 -2.44 -6.97
N ALA A 86 -14.01 -1.99 -8.05
CA ALA A 86 -12.73 -2.53 -8.49
C ALA A 86 -11.59 -2.32 -7.47
N LEU A 87 -11.62 -1.23 -6.69
CA LEU A 87 -10.63 -1.00 -5.64
C LEU A 87 -10.91 -1.88 -4.42
N ILE A 88 -12.19 -2.09 -4.09
CA ILE A 88 -12.61 -2.97 -2.99
C ILE A 88 -12.15 -4.41 -3.27
N ASP A 89 -12.35 -4.93 -4.48
CA ASP A 89 -11.94 -6.28 -4.86
C ASP A 89 -10.44 -6.51 -4.64
N VAL A 90 -9.61 -5.53 -5.03
CA VAL A 90 -8.16 -5.60 -4.85
C VAL A 90 -7.78 -5.53 -3.37
N ILE A 91 -8.45 -4.68 -2.60
CA ILE A 91 -8.22 -4.56 -1.14
C ILE A 91 -8.57 -5.88 -0.45
N GLU A 92 -9.67 -6.51 -0.82
CA GLU A 92 -10.08 -7.81 -0.27
C GLU A 92 -9.08 -8.92 -0.61
N ALA A 93 -8.58 -8.98 -1.85
CA ALA A 93 -7.56 -9.92 -2.25
C ALA A 93 -6.27 -9.75 -1.42
N LEU A 94 -5.85 -8.51 -1.15
CA LEU A 94 -4.68 -8.25 -0.31
C LEU A 94 -4.94 -8.58 1.16
N LYS A 95 -6.16 -8.36 1.68
CA LYS A 95 -6.53 -8.78 3.04
C LYS A 95 -6.50 -10.29 3.21
N GLN A 96 -6.95 -11.05 2.22
CA GLN A 96 -6.82 -12.51 2.24
C GLN A 96 -5.36 -12.96 2.31
N ARG A 97 -4.44 -12.23 1.62
CA ARG A 97 -3.00 -12.47 1.75
C ARG A 97 -2.48 -12.15 3.15
N VAL A 98 -2.91 -11.03 3.75
CA VAL A 98 -2.60 -10.68 5.16
C VAL A 98 -3.02 -11.81 6.09
N ASP A 99 -4.28 -12.25 5.99
CA ASP A 99 -4.82 -13.31 6.85
C ASP A 99 -4.05 -14.63 6.65
N ALA A 100 -3.75 -15.00 5.40
CA ALA A 100 -2.97 -16.19 5.09
C ALA A 100 -1.52 -16.13 5.62
N LEU A 101 -0.91 -14.95 5.68
CA LEU A 101 0.43 -14.75 6.22
C LEU A 101 0.44 -14.67 7.75
N GLY A 102 -0.59 -14.05 8.35
CA GLY A 102 -0.79 -14.00 9.80
C GLY A 102 -1.09 -15.38 10.42
N VAL A 103 -1.77 -16.26 9.69
CA VAL A 103 -1.95 -17.66 10.12
C VAL A 103 -0.62 -18.42 10.08
N ARG A 104 0.21 -18.21 9.04
CA ARG A 104 1.50 -18.91 8.91
C ARG A 104 2.50 -18.54 10.01
N SER A 105 2.54 -17.27 10.42
CA SER A 105 3.40 -16.84 11.54
C SER A 105 2.94 -17.43 12.87
N SER A 106 1.64 -17.67 13.07
CA SER A 106 1.10 -18.33 14.26
C SER A 106 1.33 -19.85 14.28
N THR A 107 1.43 -20.50 13.12
CA THR A 107 1.68 -21.95 13.04
C THR A 107 3.17 -22.34 13.11
N ALA A 108 4.08 -21.37 13.14
CA ALA A 108 5.53 -21.61 13.21
C ALA A 108 6.06 -21.68 14.66
N ARG A 109 5.30 -22.28 15.58
CA ARG A 109 5.84 -22.76 16.86
C ARG A 109 6.14 -24.25 16.69
N PRO A 110 7.37 -24.66 16.29
CA PRO A 110 7.75 -26.04 16.43
C PRO A 110 7.80 -26.35 17.93
N GLU A 111 6.95 -27.28 18.34
CA GLU A 111 7.15 -28.03 19.58
C GLU A 111 8.50 -28.74 19.48
N THR A 112 9.44 -28.39 20.37
CA THR A 112 10.38 -29.29 21.09
C THR A 112 11.35 -28.47 21.93
#